data_AF-A0A4Q3Z0T1-F1
#
_entry.id   AF-A0A4Q3Z0T1-F1
#
_cell.length_a   1.000
_cell.length_b   1.000
_cell.length_c   1.000
_cell.angle_alpha   90.00
_cell.angle_beta   90.00
_cell.angle_gamma   90.00
#
_symmetry.space_group_name_H-M   'P 1'
#
loop_
_entity.id
_entity.type
_entity.pdbx_description
1 polymer ?
#
loop_
_entity_poly.entity_id
_entity_poly.type
_entity_poly.pdbx_seq_one_letter_code
_entity_poly.pdbx_strand_id
1 'polypeptide(L)'
;MAKLAAPDTATTYSELSLAGPFQLTSPKVKVKAPITLPGDVHAALLAADEIPDPYFADNETRVMWVHDTPWHMERKFTATPADIDGYLTLTLENVDTMATIFLNGEAIAETQNQFIRYDIDVTGKVTAGTNTLRIEFAVT
;
A
#
# COMPACT_ATOMS: atom_id res chain seq x y z
N MET A 1 -37.27 20.90 -37.31
CA MET A 1 -37.12 20.66 -35.86
C MET A 1 -35.75 20.08 -35.62
N ALA A 2 -34.83 20.88 -35.04
CA ALA A 2 -33.47 20.44 -34.76
C ALA A 2 -33.49 19.52 -33.53
N LYS A 3 -33.00 18.28 -33.71
CA LYS A 3 -32.80 17.32 -32.63
C LYS A 3 -31.54 17.78 -31.88
N LEU A 4 -31.71 18.40 -30.70
CA LEU A 4 -30.59 18.58 -29.78
C LEU A 4 -30.07 17.18 -29.40
N ALA A 5 -28.84 16.89 -29.77
CA ALA A 5 -28.11 15.75 -29.23
C ALA A 5 -27.91 16.02 -27.73
N ALA A 6 -28.31 15.05 -26.89
CA ALA A 6 -27.93 15.06 -25.49
C ALA A 6 -26.40 15.02 -25.40
N PRO A 7 -25.76 15.80 -24.51
CA PRO A 7 -24.33 15.66 -24.30
C PRO A 7 -24.05 14.24 -23.80
N ASP A 8 -23.24 13.52 -24.56
CA ASP A 8 -22.73 12.20 -24.22
C ASP A 8 -21.65 12.41 -23.14
N THR A 9 -22.07 12.59 -21.88
CA THR A 9 -21.16 12.66 -20.74
C THR A 9 -20.72 11.23 -20.41
N ALA A 10 -19.81 10.69 -21.23
CA ALA A 10 -19.07 9.51 -20.85
C ALA A 10 -18.31 9.84 -19.55
N THR A 11 -18.64 9.13 -18.46
CA THR A 11 -17.91 9.22 -17.20
C THR A 11 -16.47 8.79 -17.48
N THR A 12 -15.54 9.74 -17.49
CA THR A 12 -14.11 9.46 -17.58
C THR A 12 -13.59 9.12 -16.19
N TYR A 13 -13.05 7.92 -16.01
CA TYR A 13 -12.28 7.52 -14.84
C TYR A 13 -10.80 7.46 -15.23
N SER A 14 -9.93 7.88 -14.34
CA SER A 14 -8.48 7.72 -14.43
C SER A 14 -7.99 6.94 -13.21
N GLU A 15 -6.85 6.26 -13.38
CA GLU A 15 -6.22 5.51 -12.31
C GLU A 15 -4.75 5.90 -12.17
N LEU A 16 -4.30 5.97 -10.91
CA LEU A 16 -2.89 6.12 -10.57
C LEU A 16 -2.43 4.84 -9.87
N SER A 17 -1.61 4.05 -10.55
CA SER A 17 -1.07 2.83 -9.95
C SER A 17 -0.11 3.16 -8.81
N LEU A 18 -0.38 2.58 -7.63
CA LEU A 18 0.49 2.63 -6.46
C LEU A 18 1.32 1.35 -6.28
N ALA A 19 1.40 0.50 -7.32
CA ALA A 19 2.32 -0.63 -7.35
C ALA A 19 3.78 -0.17 -7.51
N GLY A 20 4.72 -1.05 -7.16
CA GLY A 20 6.16 -0.80 -7.27
C GLY A 20 6.85 -0.62 -5.92
N PRO A 21 7.93 0.16 -5.86
CA PRO A 21 8.83 0.18 -4.71
C PRO A 21 8.27 0.98 -3.53
N PHE A 22 8.41 0.40 -2.34
CA PHE A 22 8.21 0.99 -1.03
C PHE A 22 9.49 0.78 -0.21
N GLN A 23 9.64 1.58 0.84
CA GLN A 23 10.64 1.39 1.87
C GLN A 23 10.06 0.53 2.99
N LEU A 24 10.65 -0.65 3.24
CA LEU A 24 10.36 -1.47 4.41
C LEU A 24 11.21 -1.02 5.59
N THR A 25 10.59 -0.87 6.75
CA THR A 25 11.23 -0.62 8.05
C THR A 25 10.49 -1.33 9.17
N SER A 26 11.10 -1.38 10.36
CA SER A 26 10.44 -1.82 11.58
C SER A 26 10.79 -0.90 12.74
N PRO A 27 9.85 -0.64 13.68
CA PRO A 27 10.18 0.02 14.93
C PRO A 27 10.86 -0.91 15.95
N LYS A 28 10.81 -2.24 15.76
CA LYS A 28 11.35 -3.23 16.70
C LYS A 28 12.77 -3.68 16.35
N VAL A 29 13.09 -3.76 15.06
CA VAL A 29 14.41 -4.22 14.57
C VAL A 29 15.02 -3.18 13.64
N LYS A 30 16.36 -3.14 13.57
CA LYS A 30 17.08 -2.25 12.66
C LYS A 30 17.13 -2.85 11.25
N VAL A 31 16.02 -2.77 10.54
CA VAL A 31 15.90 -3.16 9.13
C VAL A 31 15.52 -1.93 8.30
N LYS A 32 16.19 -1.77 7.16
CA LYS A 32 15.81 -0.81 6.12
C LYS A 32 16.08 -1.41 4.74
N ALA A 33 15.05 -1.97 4.11
CA ALA A 33 15.15 -2.70 2.85
C ALA A 33 14.11 -2.19 1.83
N PRO A 34 14.39 -2.29 0.51
CA PRO A 34 13.34 -2.09 -0.49
C PRO A 34 12.34 -3.24 -0.43
N ILE A 35 11.05 -2.93 -0.61
CA ILE A 35 9.99 -3.92 -0.84
C ILE A 35 9.17 -3.50 -2.05
N THR A 36 8.91 -4.42 -2.98
CA THR A 36 8.05 -4.16 -4.14
C THR A 36 6.66 -4.68 -3.83
N LEU A 37 5.63 -3.83 -3.97
CA LEU A 37 4.23 -4.24 -3.83
C LEU A 37 3.55 -4.34 -5.20
N PRO A 38 2.71 -5.37 -5.45
CA PRO A 38 2.40 -6.50 -4.55
C PRO A 38 3.61 -7.41 -4.25
N GLY A 39 3.71 -7.89 -3.01
CA GLY A 39 4.81 -8.68 -2.49
C GLY A 39 4.70 -8.85 -0.97
N ASP A 40 5.69 -9.51 -0.35
CA ASP A 40 5.69 -9.81 1.08
C ASP A 40 7.02 -9.46 1.76
N VAL A 41 6.98 -9.40 3.09
CA VAL A 41 8.13 -9.04 3.94
C VAL A 41 9.26 -10.07 3.83
N HIS A 42 8.97 -11.37 3.79
CA HIS A 42 10.02 -12.40 3.74
C HIS A 42 10.80 -12.30 2.43
N ALA A 43 10.11 -12.15 1.30
CA ALA A 43 10.75 -11.96 0.00
C ALA A 43 11.63 -10.70 -0.03
N ALA A 44 11.17 -9.60 0.57
CA ALA A 44 11.94 -8.36 0.65
C ALA A 44 13.20 -8.49 1.53
N LEU A 45 13.08 -9.14 2.69
CA LEU A 45 14.21 -9.40 3.58
C LEU A 45 15.22 -10.36 2.95
N LEU A 46 14.74 -11.41 2.28
CA LEU A 46 15.60 -12.37 1.59
C LEU A 46 16.39 -11.68 0.46
N ALA A 47 15.73 -10.86 -0.34
CA ALA A 47 16.39 -10.09 -1.40
C ALA A 47 17.39 -9.05 -0.88
N ALA A 48 17.26 -8.64 0.38
CA ALA A 48 18.17 -7.73 1.06
C ALA A 48 19.26 -8.44 1.90
N ASP A 49 19.34 -9.77 1.84
CA ASP A 49 20.23 -10.62 2.65
C ASP A 49 20.05 -10.42 4.18
N GLU A 50 18.88 -9.95 4.62
CA GLU A 50 18.54 -9.75 6.04
C GLU A 50 18.07 -11.05 6.73
N ILE A 51 17.64 -12.04 5.93
CA ILE A 51 17.30 -13.39 6.38
C ILE A 51 17.97 -14.44 5.49
N PRO A 52 18.29 -15.63 6.02
CA PRO A 52 18.71 -16.75 5.18
C PRO A 52 17.51 -17.27 4.36
N ASP A 53 17.78 -18.08 3.32
CA ASP A 53 16.72 -18.77 2.57
C ASP A 53 15.82 -19.59 3.53
N PRO A 54 14.55 -19.21 3.70
CA PRO A 54 13.66 -19.82 4.68
C PRO A 54 13.34 -21.29 4.35
N TYR A 55 13.51 -21.73 3.10
CA TYR A 55 13.22 -23.10 2.67
C TYR A 55 14.41 -24.05 2.82
N PHE A 56 15.58 -23.54 3.20
CA PHE A 56 16.77 -24.36 3.37
C PHE A 56 16.92 -24.87 4.81
N ALA A 57 17.01 -26.20 4.97
CA ALA A 57 17.26 -26.88 6.24
C ALA A 57 16.29 -26.45 7.36
N ASP A 58 16.82 -26.00 8.50
CA ASP A 58 16.07 -25.56 9.68
C ASP A 58 15.97 -24.03 9.80
N ASN A 59 16.23 -23.30 8.70
CA ASN A 59 16.18 -21.83 8.69
C ASN A 59 14.80 -21.27 9.04
N GLU A 60 13.72 -22.05 8.93
CA GLU A 60 12.39 -21.67 9.45
C GLU A 60 12.50 -21.13 10.88
N THR A 61 13.22 -21.82 11.76
CA THR A 61 13.41 -21.39 13.16
C THR A 61 14.19 -20.07 13.28
N ARG A 62 15.07 -19.79 12.32
CA ARG A 62 15.92 -18.60 12.28
C ARG A 62 15.19 -17.38 11.73
N VAL A 63 14.11 -17.58 10.97
CA VAL A 63 13.27 -16.50 10.43
C VAL A 63 12.01 -16.25 11.24
N MET A 64 11.75 -17.05 12.28
CA MET A 64 10.59 -16.86 13.16
C MET A 64 10.46 -15.44 13.71
N TRP A 65 11.54 -14.71 13.98
CA TRP A 65 11.44 -13.34 14.48
C TRP A 65 10.65 -12.39 13.54
N VAL A 66 10.53 -12.71 12.25
CA VAL A 66 9.84 -11.87 11.24
C VAL A 66 8.35 -11.75 11.52
N HIS A 67 7.65 -12.83 11.90
CA HIS A 67 6.21 -12.77 12.20
C HIS A 67 5.90 -12.04 13.52
N ASP A 68 6.83 -12.09 14.47
CA ASP A 68 6.75 -11.38 15.76
C ASP A 68 7.19 -9.91 15.67
N THR A 69 7.41 -9.39 14.45
CA THR A 69 7.94 -8.05 14.23
C THR A 69 6.91 -7.16 13.55
N PRO A 70 6.64 -5.94 14.08
CA PRO A 70 5.82 -4.98 13.37
C PRO A 70 6.57 -4.45 12.14
N TRP A 71 5.85 -4.25 11.05
CA TRP A 71 6.42 -3.87 9.75
C TRP A 71 5.73 -2.63 9.20
N HIS A 72 6.53 -1.68 8.72
CA HIS A 72 6.05 -0.46 8.08
C HIS A 72 6.53 -0.42 6.63
N MET A 73 5.62 -0.19 5.70
CA MET A 73 5.93 0.06 4.29
C MET A 73 5.49 1.47 3.91
N GLU A 74 6.40 2.27 3.39
CA GLU A 74 6.11 3.66 3.00
C GLU A 74 6.57 3.94 1.57
N ARG A 75 5.76 4.68 0.82
CA ARG A 75 6.18 5.30 -0.44
C ARG A 75 5.68 6.73 -0.56
N LYS A 76 6.39 7.49 -1.39
CA LYS A 76 5.89 8.75 -1.93
C LYS A 76 5.31 8.52 -3.33
N PHE A 77 4.29 9.27 -3.67
CA PHE A 77 3.72 9.31 -5.02
C PHE A 77 3.34 10.75 -5.37
N THR A 78 3.26 11.04 -6.67
CA THR A 78 2.89 12.36 -7.17
C THR A 78 1.52 12.29 -7.82
N ALA A 79 0.64 13.22 -7.50
CA ALA A 79 -0.66 13.39 -8.14
C ALA A 79 -0.71 14.76 -8.82
N THR A 80 -1.31 14.84 -10.01
CA THR A 80 -1.61 16.09 -10.70
C THR A 80 -2.96 16.64 -10.23
N PRO A 81 -3.28 17.93 -10.48
CA PRO A 81 -4.61 18.46 -10.23
C PRO A 81 -5.73 17.68 -10.93
N ALA A 82 -5.47 17.07 -12.09
CA ALA A 82 -6.44 16.26 -12.81
C ALA A 82 -6.68 14.90 -12.14
N ASP A 83 -5.68 14.32 -11.47
CA ASP A 83 -5.82 13.04 -10.77
C ASP A 83 -6.68 13.13 -9.51
N ILE A 84 -6.89 14.34 -8.99
CA ILE A 84 -7.63 14.60 -7.75
C ILE A 84 -8.92 15.40 -7.99
N ASP A 85 -9.31 15.59 -9.24
CA ASP A 85 -10.53 16.30 -9.60
C ASP A 85 -11.74 15.37 -9.46
N GLY A 86 -12.54 15.60 -8.41
CA GLY A 86 -13.74 14.82 -8.13
C GLY A 86 -13.56 13.74 -7.07
N TYR A 87 -14.32 12.65 -7.22
CA TYR A 87 -14.35 11.54 -6.26
C TYR A 87 -13.12 10.65 -6.44
N LEU A 88 -12.43 10.35 -5.34
CA LEU A 88 -11.19 9.59 -5.36
C LEU A 88 -11.24 8.42 -4.38
N THR A 89 -10.96 7.22 -4.87
CA THR A 89 -10.91 6.00 -4.08
C THR A 89 -9.49 5.45 -4.02
N LEU A 90 -8.99 5.17 -2.82
CA LEU A 90 -7.84 4.29 -2.64
C LEU A 90 -8.35 2.84 -2.66
N THR A 91 -7.97 2.09 -3.69
CA THR A 91 -8.26 0.66 -3.79
C THR A 91 -7.08 -0.16 -3.26
N LEU A 92 -7.34 -1.03 -2.28
CA LEU A 92 -6.42 -2.07 -1.83
C LEU A 92 -7.03 -3.42 -2.18
N GLU A 93 -6.47 -4.09 -3.19
CA GLU A 93 -7.02 -5.36 -3.69
C GLU A 93 -6.87 -6.52 -2.69
N ASN A 94 -5.73 -6.56 -1.99
CA ASN A 94 -5.42 -7.55 -0.96
C ASN A 94 -4.47 -6.93 0.06
N VAL A 95 -4.74 -7.14 1.35
CA VAL A 95 -3.87 -6.75 2.46
C VAL A 95 -3.83 -7.91 3.44
N ASP A 96 -2.66 -8.51 3.63
CA ASP A 96 -2.45 -9.65 4.54
C ASP A 96 -1.78 -9.23 5.86
N THR A 97 -2.48 -9.10 6.97
CA THR A 97 -3.95 -9.09 7.11
C THR A 97 -4.41 -7.88 7.93
N MET A 98 -3.86 -7.74 9.14
CA MET A 98 -4.19 -6.66 10.06
C MET A 98 -3.24 -5.47 9.84
N ALA A 99 -3.74 -4.39 9.25
CA ALA A 99 -2.93 -3.22 8.95
C ALA A 99 -3.68 -1.91 9.22
N THR A 100 -2.94 -0.87 9.58
CA THR A 100 -3.43 0.51 9.55
C THR A 100 -2.87 1.22 8.32
N ILE A 101 -3.75 1.84 7.54
CA ILE A 101 -3.41 2.56 6.31
C ILE A 101 -3.35 4.05 6.62
N PHE A 102 -2.23 4.68 6.30
CA PHE A 102 -2.01 6.10 6.48
C PHE A 102 -1.80 6.80 5.14
N LEU A 103 -2.51 7.91 4.94
CA LEU A 103 -2.32 8.82 3.81
C LEU A 103 -1.95 10.19 4.34
N ASN A 104 -0.79 10.71 3.90
CA ASN A 104 -0.27 12.01 4.33
C ASN A 104 -0.18 12.17 5.87
N GLY A 105 0.06 11.06 6.58
CA GLY A 105 0.16 11.01 8.04
C GLY A 105 -1.17 10.78 8.77
N GLU A 106 -2.31 10.84 8.09
CA GLU A 106 -3.64 10.56 8.65
C GLU A 106 -3.99 9.08 8.49
N ALA A 107 -4.46 8.42 9.55
CA ALA A 107 -5.00 7.07 9.45
C ALA A 107 -6.36 7.12 8.73
N ILE A 108 -6.48 6.40 7.61
CA ILE A 108 -7.67 6.42 6.74
C ILE A 108 -8.46 5.11 6.76
N ALA A 109 -7.84 4.01 7.16
CA ALA A 109 -8.51 2.70 7.26
C ALA A 109 -7.72 1.73 8.14
N GLU A 110 -8.43 0.74 8.66
CA GLU A 110 -7.86 -0.48 9.25
C GLU A 110 -8.35 -1.69 8.44
N THR A 111 -7.45 -2.64 8.19
CA THR A 111 -7.75 -3.91 7.52
C THR A 111 -7.70 -5.04 8.53
N GLN A 112 -8.44 -6.12 8.26
CA GLN A 112 -8.52 -7.28 9.16
C GLN A 112 -8.77 -8.60 8.43
N ASN A 113 -8.78 -8.59 7.10
CA ASN A 113 -9.10 -9.75 6.28
C ASN A 113 -8.42 -9.64 4.91
N GLN A 114 -7.56 -10.61 4.58
CA GLN A 114 -6.83 -10.69 3.31
C GLN A 114 -7.70 -11.09 2.10
N PHE A 115 -8.89 -11.64 2.34
CA PHE A 115 -9.75 -12.18 1.28
C PHE A 115 -10.77 -11.17 0.73
N ILE A 116 -10.70 -9.91 1.17
CA ILE A 116 -11.60 -8.84 0.72
C ILE A 116 -10.82 -7.66 0.16
N ARG A 117 -11.43 -6.99 -0.82
CA ARG A 117 -10.99 -5.71 -1.34
C ARG A 117 -11.43 -4.58 -0.41
N TYR A 118 -10.58 -3.58 -0.22
CA TYR A 118 -10.91 -2.35 0.50
C TYR A 118 -10.94 -1.17 -0.48
N ASP A 119 -12.10 -0.53 -0.59
CA ASP A 119 -12.29 0.72 -1.34
C ASP A 119 -12.51 1.86 -0.33
N ILE A 120 -11.52 2.73 -0.20
CA ILE A 120 -11.49 3.79 0.82
C ILE A 120 -11.68 5.13 0.12
N ASP A 121 -12.71 5.89 0.50
CA ASP A 121 -12.89 7.26 0.02
C ASP A 121 -11.77 8.15 0.57
N VAL A 122 -10.97 8.69 -0.33
CA VAL A 122 -9.86 9.61 -0.04
C VAL A 122 -10.05 10.96 -0.73
N THR A 123 -11.28 11.28 -1.11
CA THR A 123 -11.65 12.56 -1.71
C THR A 123 -11.21 13.71 -0.81
N GLY A 124 -10.42 14.64 -1.36
CA GLY A 124 -9.86 15.77 -0.62
C GLY A 124 -8.67 15.45 0.32
N LYS A 125 -8.24 14.19 0.42
CA LYS A 125 -7.08 13.78 1.24
C LYS A 125 -5.77 13.70 0.48
N VAL A 126 -5.84 13.56 -0.86
CA VAL A 126 -4.70 13.63 -1.78
C VAL A 126 -4.56 15.07 -2.27
N THR A 127 -3.32 15.57 -2.27
CA THR A 127 -2.99 16.91 -2.76
C THR A 127 -2.24 16.87 -4.08
N ALA A 128 -2.33 17.92 -4.88
CA ALA A 128 -1.48 18.05 -6.06
C ALA A 128 -0.01 18.16 -5.63
N GLY A 129 0.87 17.41 -6.27
CA GLY A 129 2.27 17.24 -5.86
C GLY A 129 2.49 15.94 -5.09
N THR A 130 3.41 15.97 -4.13
CA THR A 130 3.90 14.78 -3.43
C THR A 130 3.01 14.41 -2.25
N ASN A 131 2.58 13.15 -2.24
CA ASN A 131 1.80 12.53 -1.17
C ASN A 131 2.57 11.32 -0.61
N THR A 132 2.24 10.90 0.60
CA THR A 132 2.85 9.74 1.26
C THR A 132 1.79 8.71 1.61
N LEU A 133 1.99 7.47 1.17
CA LEU A 133 1.21 6.32 1.60
C LEU A 133 2.09 5.47 2.52
N ARG A 134 1.58 5.16 3.72
CA ARG A 134 2.23 4.28 4.68
C ARG A 134 1.25 3.19 5.12
N ILE A 135 1.74 1.97 5.22
CA ILE A 135 1.00 0.79 5.65
C ILE A 135 1.74 0.23 6.86
N GLU A 136 1.04 0.04 7.98
CA GLU A 136 1.63 -0.51 9.20
C GLU A 136 0.94 -1.81 9.60
N PHE A 137 1.72 -2.87 9.72
CA PHE A 137 1.30 -4.16 10.25
C PHE A 137 1.76 -4.25 11.71
N ALA A 138 0.79 -4.31 12.62
CA ALA A 138 1.05 -4.47 14.04
C ALA A 138 1.17 -5.96 14.39
N VAL A 139 1.91 -6.25 15.46
CA VAL A 139 1.92 -7.56 16.12
C VAL A 139 1.02 -7.41 17.33
N THR A 140 -0.04 -8.23 17.41
CA THR A 140 -1.02 -8.18 18.51
C THR A 140 -0.83 -9.37 19.44
#